data_AF-A0A158QX66-F1
#
_entry.id   AF-A0A158QX66-F1
#
_cell.length_a   1.000
_cell.length_b   1.000
_cell.length_c   1.000
_cell.angle_alpha   90.00
_cell.angle_beta   90.00
_cell.angle_gamma   90.00
#
_symmetry.space_group_name_H-M   'P 1'
#
loop_
_entity.id
_entity.type
_entity.pdbx_description
1 polymer ?
#
loop_
_entity_poly.entity_id
_entity_poly.type
_entity_poly.pdbx_seq_one_letter_code
_entity_poly.pdbx_strand_id
1 'polypeptide(L)'
;MIVLVVKTSRRSFGEGASGEGLPGVSSHPSMSDSRRMLVVESPDRLLAKQLILALSNLLPIGCLKVLIYSESYETKYNLLGGPLDMDIPLEANVLVLRIEADDAEQALQGSLESCRVRVRRRPLPNPRNPRLLERYRQLLLDSEVHHTVLDATIRSTREHWVSKAKLVYQMSRQKEITPSMHVSNVFNVVRGCSEEDRDVVMFWQEGLSKVYKESVIATIHQLPH
;
A
#
# COMPACT_ATOMS: atom_id res chain seq x y z
N MET A 1 3.28 -2.29 0.19
CA MET A 1 2.40 -2.47 -0.98
C MET A 1 3.03 -1.91 -2.24
N ILE A 2 3.43 -0.64 -2.25
CA ILE A 2 4.30 -0.02 -3.28
C ILE A 2 5.58 -0.85 -3.57
N VAL A 3 6.14 -1.52 -2.56
CA VAL A 3 7.33 -2.39 -2.69
C VAL A 3 7.04 -3.68 -3.50
N LEU A 4 5.78 -4.11 -3.67
CA LEU A 4 5.43 -5.30 -4.48
C LEU A 4 5.59 -5.03 -5.95
N VAL A 5 5.03 -3.93 -6.45
CA VAL A 5 5.12 -3.54 -7.86
C VAL A 5 6.57 -3.35 -8.28
N VAL A 6 7.39 -2.91 -7.34
CA VAL A 6 8.82 -2.68 -7.51
C VAL A 6 9.65 -3.99 -7.51
N LYS A 7 9.21 -5.06 -6.86
CA LYS A 7 9.90 -6.37 -6.84
C LYS A 7 9.39 -7.33 -7.91
N THR A 8 8.12 -7.27 -8.31
CA THR A 8 7.59 -8.09 -9.42
C THR A 8 8.16 -7.65 -10.77
N SER A 9 8.46 -6.36 -10.95
CA SER A 9 9.19 -5.85 -12.12
C SER A 9 10.61 -6.42 -12.27
N ARG A 10 11.23 -7.00 -11.23
CA ARG A 10 12.53 -7.70 -11.37
C ARG A 10 12.43 -9.09 -12.03
N ARG A 11 11.24 -9.68 -12.18
CA ARG A 11 11.11 -10.99 -12.85
C ARG A 11 10.87 -10.89 -14.36
N SER A 12 10.46 -9.73 -14.86
CA SER A 12 10.34 -9.43 -16.30
C SER A 12 11.53 -8.67 -16.87
N PHE A 13 12.56 -8.36 -16.06
CA PHE A 13 13.73 -7.61 -16.50
C PHE A 13 15.00 -8.28 -15.99
N GLY A 14 15.82 -8.74 -16.93
CA GLY A 14 17.11 -9.38 -16.70
C GLY A 14 18.12 -8.50 -15.94
N GLU A 15 19.17 -9.18 -15.49
CA GLU A 15 20.25 -8.75 -14.59
C GLU A 15 20.89 -7.38 -14.87
N GLY A 16 21.43 -6.77 -13.81
CA GLY A 16 22.47 -5.75 -13.93
C GLY A 16 22.71 -4.90 -12.69
N ALA A 17 23.95 -4.94 -12.21
CA ALA A 17 24.64 -3.98 -11.33
C ALA A 17 24.65 -4.20 -9.80
N SER A 18 25.76 -4.79 -9.39
CA SER A 18 26.44 -4.78 -8.08
C SER A 18 27.03 -3.38 -7.75
N GLY A 19 27.24 -3.09 -6.46
CA GLY A 19 28.19 -2.04 -6.01
C GLY A 19 27.74 -1.23 -4.77
N GLU A 20 28.39 -1.53 -3.63
CA GLU A 20 28.92 -0.66 -2.56
C GLU A 20 28.44 0.81 -2.47
N GLY A 21 28.24 1.48 -1.32
CA GLY A 21 28.56 1.28 0.09
C GLY A 21 28.67 2.66 0.78
N LEU A 22 28.24 2.74 2.05
CA LEU A 22 28.70 3.66 3.12
C LEU A 22 28.13 5.12 3.23
N PRO A 23 28.18 5.75 4.43
CA PRO A 23 26.95 6.07 5.20
C PRO A 23 26.81 7.53 5.69
N GLY A 24 25.64 7.82 6.28
CA GLY A 24 25.51 8.72 7.44
C GLY A 24 25.15 10.18 7.16
N VAL A 25 23.89 10.55 7.43
CA VAL A 25 23.54 11.74 8.25
C VAL A 25 22.22 11.44 8.96
N SER A 26 22.27 11.43 10.29
CA SER A 26 21.12 11.44 11.18
C SER A 26 20.52 12.85 11.21
N SER A 27 19.30 12.98 10.71
CA SER A 27 18.41 14.08 11.05
C SER A 27 17.00 13.51 11.04
N HIS A 28 16.43 13.32 12.24
CA HIS A 28 15.03 12.95 12.40
C HIS A 28 14.17 13.99 11.67
N PRO A 29 13.43 13.63 10.61
CA PRO A 29 12.43 14.53 10.06
C PRO A 29 11.28 14.57 11.07
N SER A 30 10.90 15.78 11.47
CA SER A 30 9.60 16.03 12.08
C SER A 30 8.52 15.27 11.31
N MET A 31 7.64 14.59 12.04
CA MET A 31 6.60 13.68 11.55
C MET A 31 5.49 14.39 10.75
N SER A 32 5.85 15.17 9.73
CA SER A 32 4.92 15.65 8.72
C SER A 32 4.49 14.45 7.88
N ASP A 33 3.21 14.12 8.01
CA ASP A 33 2.36 13.19 7.25
C ASP A 33 2.87 12.85 5.84
N SER A 34 3.93 12.04 5.73
CA SER A 34 4.49 11.59 4.46
C SER A 34 3.65 10.42 3.96
N ARG A 35 2.39 10.71 3.60
CA ARG A 35 1.47 9.74 3.03
C ARG A 35 2.11 9.13 1.78
N ARG A 36 2.31 7.82 1.82
CA ARG A 36 2.82 7.07 0.69
C ARG A 36 1.74 7.00 -0.38
N MET A 37 2.09 7.41 -1.59
CA MET A 37 1.17 7.49 -2.71
C MET A 37 1.76 6.77 -3.93
N LEU A 38 0.88 6.19 -4.73
CA LEU A 38 1.21 5.63 -6.05
C LEU A 38 0.70 6.58 -7.13
N VAL A 39 1.58 6.96 -8.04
CA VAL A 39 1.24 7.65 -9.29
C VAL A 39 1.49 6.70 -10.47
N VAL A 40 0.53 6.64 -11.38
CA VAL A 40 0.61 5.93 -12.66
C VAL A 40 0.61 6.94 -13.79
N GLU A 41 1.77 7.13 -14.42
CA GLU A 41 1.94 7.94 -15.62
C GLU A 41 1.59 7.09 -16.85
N SER A 42 0.71 7.61 -17.70
CA SER A 42 0.34 6.98 -18.96
C SER A 42 -0.18 8.03 -19.95
N PRO A 43 0.16 7.94 -21.24
CA PRO A 43 -0.54 8.72 -22.27
C PRO A 43 -1.99 8.24 -22.45
N ASP A 44 -2.26 6.97 -22.10
CA ASP A 44 -3.58 6.35 -22.20
C ASP A 44 -4.27 6.31 -20.82
N ARG A 45 -5.43 6.97 -20.74
CA ARG A 45 -6.24 7.05 -19.51
C ARG A 45 -6.82 5.70 -19.10
N LEU A 46 -7.18 4.85 -20.05
CA LEU A 46 -7.72 3.51 -19.81
C LEU A 46 -6.64 2.58 -19.26
N LEU A 47 -5.41 2.63 -19.78
CA LEU A 47 -4.29 1.85 -19.22
C LEU A 47 -3.96 2.26 -17.79
N ALA A 48 -3.89 3.57 -17.51
CA ALA A 48 -3.70 4.07 -16.15
C ALA A 48 -4.80 3.55 -15.22
N LYS A 49 -6.06 3.65 -15.66
CA LYS A 49 -7.22 3.11 -14.93
C LYS A 49 -7.05 1.64 -14.60
N GLN A 50 -6.73 0.81 -15.59
CA GLN A 50 -6.66 -0.65 -15.41
C GLN A 50 -5.55 -1.05 -14.45
N LEU A 51 -4.37 -0.44 -14.55
CA LEU A 51 -3.29 -0.71 -13.61
C LEU A 51 -3.65 -0.25 -12.18
N ILE A 52 -4.26 0.93 -12.03
CA ILE A 52 -4.71 1.42 -10.73
C ILE A 52 -5.74 0.48 -10.11
N LEU A 53 -6.74 0.02 -10.89
CA LEU A 53 -7.76 -0.90 -10.42
C LEU A 53 -7.16 -2.25 -10.02
N ALA A 54 -6.26 -2.81 -10.83
CA ALA A 54 -5.56 -4.05 -10.52
C ALA A 54 -4.80 -3.95 -9.17
N LEU A 55 -4.09 -2.84 -8.94
CA LEU A 55 -3.35 -2.62 -7.70
C LEU A 55 -4.26 -2.30 -6.50
N SER A 56 -5.41 -1.68 -6.74
CA SER A 56 -6.41 -1.38 -5.70
C SER A 56 -6.97 -2.64 -5.04
N ASN A 57 -6.99 -3.78 -5.75
CA ASN A 57 -7.45 -5.06 -5.21
C ASN A 57 -6.61 -5.56 -4.02
N LEU A 58 -5.40 -5.06 -3.86
CA LEU A 58 -4.51 -5.39 -2.74
C LEU A 58 -4.84 -4.63 -1.45
N LEU A 59 -5.75 -3.66 -1.50
CA LEU A 59 -6.17 -2.83 -0.36
C LEU A 59 -7.60 -3.10 0.09
N PRO A 60 -7.90 -2.86 1.38
CA PRO A 60 -9.28 -2.72 1.84
C PRO A 60 -9.95 -1.50 1.20
N ILE A 61 -11.23 -1.62 0.87
CA ILE A 61 -11.98 -0.55 0.19
C ILE A 61 -11.97 0.79 0.95
N GLY A 62 -12.07 0.77 2.28
CA GLY A 62 -12.02 1.99 3.10
C GLY A 62 -10.66 2.70 3.09
N CYS A 63 -9.60 2.04 2.62
CA CYS A 63 -8.26 2.62 2.48
C CYS A 63 -8.03 3.26 1.10
N LEU A 64 -8.97 3.12 0.16
CA LEU A 64 -8.80 3.59 -1.21
C LEU A 64 -9.21 5.06 -1.34
N LYS A 65 -8.29 5.90 -1.81
CA LYS A 65 -8.54 7.26 -2.27
C LYS A 65 -7.98 7.36 -3.68
N VAL A 66 -8.84 7.11 -4.67
CA VAL A 66 -8.43 6.92 -6.06
C VAL A 66 -8.86 8.09 -6.92
N LEU A 67 -7.93 8.63 -7.71
CA LEU A 67 -8.24 9.46 -8.86
C LEU A 67 -7.64 8.80 -10.11
N ILE A 68 -8.51 8.30 -10.97
CA ILE A 68 -8.12 7.47 -12.12
C ILE A 68 -7.23 8.22 -13.10
N TYR A 69 -7.48 9.51 -13.31
CA TYR A 69 -6.66 10.35 -14.17
C TYR A 69 -6.83 11.82 -13.79
N SER A 70 -5.72 12.55 -13.69
CA SER A 70 -5.67 13.99 -13.47
C SER A 70 -4.61 14.59 -14.37
N GLU A 71 -4.84 15.81 -14.86
CA GLU A 71 -3.82 16.56 -15.59
C GLU A 71 -2.77 17.18 -14.65
N SER A 72 -3.03 17.21 -13.34
CA SER A 72 -2.15 17.77 -12.32
C SER A 72 -1.99 16.85 -11.11
N TYR A 73 -0.87 17.00 -10.40
CA TYR A 73 -0.59 16.27 -9.18
C TYR A 73 -1.55 16.66 -8.03
N GLU A 74 -2.13 15.65 -7.37
CA GLU A 74 -3.18 15.82 -6.36
C GLU A 74 -2.88 14.99 -5.10
N THR A 75 -2.65 15.65 -3.96
CA THR A 75 -2.20 15.01 -2.70
C THR A 75 -3.31 14.36 -1.88
N LYS A 76 -4.58 14.62 -2.21
CA LYS A 76 -5.74 14.06 -1.50
C LYS A 76 -5.94 12.57 -1.75
N TYR A 77 -5.34 12.03 -2.80
CA TYR A 77 -5.45 10.64 -3.23
C TYR A 77 -4.19 9.84 -2.87
N ASN A 78 -4.35 8.55 -2.64
CA ASN A 78 -3.22 7.63 -2.47
C ASN A 78 -2.93 6.81 -3.73
N LEU A 79 -3.87 6.75 -4.68
CA LEU A 79 -3.69 6.20 -6.02
C LEU A 79 -4.11 7.29 -7.03
N LEU A 80 -3.19 7.71 -7.89
CA LEU A 80 -3.40 8.76 -8.89
C LEU A 80 -2.92 8.29 -10.25
N GLY A 81 -3.71 8.48 -11.30
CA GLY A 81 -3.24 8.41 -12.68
C GLY A 81 -3.04 9.79 -13.27
N GLY A 82 -2.22 9.90 -14.31
CA GLY A 82 -2.15 11.11 -15.12
C GLY A 82 -1.09 11.05 -16.22
N PRO A 83 -0.78 12.19 -16.85
CA PRO A 83 0.08 12.24 -18.02
C PRO A 83 1.53 11.87 -17.70
N LEU A 84 2.30 11.66 -18.77
CA LEU A 84 3.73 11.50 -18.68
C LEU A 84 4.39 12.76 -18.10
N ASP A 85 5.42 12.55 -17.29
CA ASP A 85 6.24 13.61 -16.71
C ASP A 85 5.42 14.65 -15.91
N MET A 86 4.41 14.15 -15.18
CA MET A 86 3.60 14.95 -14.27
C MET A 86 4.50 15.67 -13.27
N ASP A 87 4.19 16.94 -13.00
CA ASP A 87 4.94 17.76 -12.05
C ASP A 87 4.68 17.31 -10.60
N ILE A 88 5.51 16.38 -10.12
CA ILE A 88 5.42 15.80 -8.79
C ILE A 88 6.56 16.34 -7.92
N PRO A 89 6.27 17.00 -6.78
CA PRO A 89 7.29 17.58 -5.91
C PRO A 89 8.40 16.60 -5.50
N LEU A 90 9.65 17.07 -5.45
CA LEU A 90 10.84 16.24 -5.19
C LEU A 90 10.89 15.67 -3.76
N GLU A 91 10.24 16.34 -2.83
CA GLU A 91 10.08 15.94 -1.44
C GLU A 91 8.96 14.90 -1.23
N ALA A 92 8.10 14.70 -2.24
CA ALA A 92 6.96 13.79 -2.13
C ALA A 92 7.41 12.32 -1.97
N ASN A 93 6.89 11.62 -0.97
CA ASN A 93 7.21 10.21 -0.75
C ASN A 93 6.36 9.28 -1.63
N VAL A 94 6.62 9.28 -2.94
CA VAL A 94 5.78 8.63 -3.96
C VAL A 94 6.48 7.47 -4.68
N LEU A 95 5.70 6.47 -5.08
CA LEU A 95 6.07 5.55 -6.16
C LEU A 95 5.48 6.08 -7.46
N VAL A 96 6.31 6.24 -8.47
CA VAL A 96 5.85 6.59 -9.82
C VAL A 96 6.11 5.41 -10.73
N LEU A 97 5.04 4.88 -11.30
CA LEU A 97 5.05 3.86 -12.34
C LEU A 97 4.68 4.51 -13.66
N ARG A 98 5.38 4.16 -14.72
CA ARG A 98 5.01 4.50 -16.09
C ARG A 98 4.50 3.26 -16.78
N ILE A 99 3.33 3.35 -17.41
CA ILE A 99 2.76 2.28 -18.23
C ILE A 99 2.57 2.77 -19.66
N GLU A 100 3.03 1.95 -20.60
CA GLU A 100 2.94 2.18 -22.04
C GLU A 100 2.50 0.87 -22.69
N ALA A 101 1.56 0.90 -23.64
CA ALA A 101 1.28 -0.27 -24.46
C ALA A 101 2.39 -0.44 -25.51
N ASP A 102 2.76 -1.68 -25.82
CA ASP A 102 3.69 -1.95 -26.93
C ASP A 102 3.00 -1.78 -28.31
N ASP A 103 1.65 -1.83 -28.36
CA ASP A 103 0.83 -1.61 -29.56
C ASP A 103 -0.33 -0.61 -29.30
N ALA A 104 -0.62 0.24 -30.29
CA ALA A 104 -1.72 1.21 -30.25
C ALA A 104 -3.11 0.53 -30.21
N GLU A 105 -3.29 -0.64 -30.84
CA GLU A 105 -4.60 -1.34 -30.81
C GLU A 105 -4.92 -1.90 -29.41
N GLN A 106 -3.90 -2.35 -28.68
CA GLN A 106 -4.06 -2.89 -27.33
C GLN A 106 -4.31 -1.78 -26.29
N ALA A 107 -3.74 -0.60 -26.51
CA ALA A 107 -4.04 0.59 -25.73
C ALA A 107 -5.54 0.91 -25.78
N LEU A 108 -6.15 0.87 -26.98
CA LEU A 108 -7.59 1.09 -27.16
C LEU A 108 -8.46 0.09 -26.36
N GLN A 109 -8.01 -1.16 -26.21
CA GLN A 109 -8.73 -2.18 -25.47
C GLN A 109 -8.46 -2.12 -23.96
N GLY A 110 -7.46 -1.35 -23.53
CA GLY A 110 -7.07 -1.27 -22.13
C GLY A 110 -6.50 -2.57 -21.57
N SER A 111 -6.00 -3.47 -22.42
CA SER A 111 -5.42 -4.74 -21.96
C SER A 111 -4.05 -4.51 -21.35
N LEU A 112 -3.76 -5.15 -20.20
CA LEU A 112 -2.46 -5.10 -19.54
C LEU A 112 -1.49 -6.18 -20.03
N GLU A 113 -1.93 -7.10 -20.89
CA GLU A 113 -1.17 -8.31 -21.29
C GLU A 113 0.08 -8.01 -22.13
N SER A 114 0.14 -6.85 -22.77
CA SER A 114 1.24 -6.41 -23.63
C SER A 114 1.58 -4.95 -23.35
N CYS A 115 1.62 -4.63 -22.05
CA CYS A 115 2.03 -3.33 -21.55
C CYS A 115 3.40 -3.41 -20.87
N ARG A 116 4.20 -2.38 -21.07
CA ARG A 116 5.46 -2.18 -20.37
C ARG A 116 5.26 -1.30 -19.16
N VAL A 117 5.56 -1.84 -17.98
CA VAL A 117 5.55 -1.08 -16.72
C VAL A 117 6.98 -0.78 -16.28
N ARG A 118 7.33 0.49 -16.10
CA ARG A 118 8.64 0.96 -15.62
C ARG A 118 8.50 1.71 -14.30
N VAL A 119 9.44 1.54 -13.38
CA VAL A 119 9.52 2.34 -12.15
C VAL A 119 10.32 3.61 -12.44
N ARG A 120 9.67 4.79 -12.40
CA ARG A 120 10.31 6.09 -12.64
C ARG A 120 10.90 6.69 -11.37
N ARG A 121 10.19 6.53 -10.25
CA ARG A 121 10.61 7.05 -8.94
C ARG A 121 10.22 6.08 -7.85
N ARG A 122 11.11 5.88 -6.89
CA ARG A 122 10.87 5.06 -5.71
C ARG A 122 10.62 5.95 -4.50
N PRO A 123 9.74 5.54 -3.58
CA PRO A 123 9.62 6.22 -2.30
C PRO A 123 10.91 6.06 -1.49
N LEU A 124 11.02 6.84 -0.42
CA LEU A 124 12.07 6.66 0.58
C LEU A 124 12.10 5.21 1.07
N PRO A 125 13.29 4.60 1.27
CA PRO A 125 13.42 3.25 1.74
C PRO A 125 12.65 3.05 3.05
N ASN A 126 11.81 2.01 3.11
CA ASN A 126 11.23 1.58 4.38
C ASN A 126 12.15 0.49 4.96
N PRO A 127 12.78 0.72 6.13
CA PRO A 127 13.59 -0.31 6.78
C PRO A 127 12.76 -1.51 7.22
N ARG A 128 11.44 -1.35 7.36
CA ARG A 128 10.50 -2.40 7.77
C ARG A 128 9.85 -3.02 6.53
N ASN A 129 9.96 -4.34 6.40
CA ASN A 129 9.31 -5.09 5.34
C ASN A 129 8.12 -5.88 5.91
N PRO A 130 6.87 -5.38 5.78
CA PRO A 130 5.72 -6.01 6.43
C PRO A 130 5.44 -7.38 5.84
N ARG A 131 5.00 -8.33 6.67
CA ARG A 131 4.73 -9.71 6.26
C ARG A 131 3.65 -9.82 5.19
N LEU A 132 2.72 -8.86 5.15
CA LEU A 132 1.71 -8.76 4.09
C LEU A 132 2.36 -8.69 2.72
N LEU A 133 3.47 -7.94 2.63
CA LEU A 133 4.17 -7.75 1.38
C LEU A 133 4.74 -9.07 0.88
N GLU A 134 5.42 -9.83 1.74
CA GLU A 134 5.98 -11.11 1.34
C GLU A 134 4.88 -12.10 0.94
N ARG A 135 3.74 -12.10 1.65
CA ARG A 135 2.61 -12.95 1.30
C ARG A 135 2.06 -12.63 -0.09
N TYR A 136 1.80 -11.36 -0.40
CA TYR A 136 1.37 -10.99 -1.75
C TYR A 136 2.46 -11.30 -2.79
N ARG A 137 3.74 -11.19 -2.43
CA ARG A 137 4.84 -11.46 -3.36
C ARG A 137 4.84 -12.93 -3.75
N GLN A 138 4.68 -13.82 -2.77
CA GLN A 138 4.56 -15.26 -3.00
C GLN A 138 3.37 -15.56 -3.92
N LEU A 139 2.19 -15.04 -3.59
CA LEU A 139 0.96 -15.30 -4.35
C LEU A 139 1.02 -14.80 -5.79
N LEU A 140 1.52 -13.59 -6.01
CA LEU A 140 1.57 -12.97 -7.35
C LEU A 140 2.69 -13.52 -8.24
N LEU A 141 3.65 -14.23 -7.66
CA LEU A 141 4.80 -14.79 -8.37
C LEU A 141 4.72 -16.31 -8.52
N ASP A 142 3.65 -16.91 -8.02
CA ASP A 142 3.36 -18.32 -8.13
C ASP A 142 2.51 -18.56 -9.39
N SER A 143 3.12 -19.18 -10.40
CA SER A 143 2.47 -19.48 -11.69
C SER A 143 1.55 -20.69 -11.62
N GLU A 144 1.58 -21.47 -10.54
CA GLU A 144 0.79 -22.70 -10.39
C GLU A 144 -0.60 -22.40 -9.81
N VAL A 145 -0.78 -21.24 -9.18
CA VAL A 145 -2.06 -20.84 -8.58
C VAL A 145 -3.03 -20.34 -9.64
N HIS A 146 -4.13 -21.07 -9.81
CA HIS A 146 -5.22 -20.66 -10.71
C HIS A 146 -5.82 -19.29 -10.31
N HIS A 147 -6.20 -18.46 -11.30
CA HIS A 147 -6.63 -17.07 -11.06
C HIS A 147 -7.80 -16.93 -10.06
N THR A 148 -8.80 -17.83 -10.10
CA THR A 148 -9.91 -17.80 -9.13
C THR A 148 -9.46 -18.09 -7.70
N VAL A 149 -8.47 -18.97 -7.52
CA VAL A 149 -7.87 -19.29 -6.22
C VAL A 149 -7.00 -18.11 -5.74
N LEU A 150 -6.26 -17.49 -6.66
CA LEU A 150 -5.49 -16.28 -6.37
C LEU A 150 -6.40 -15.16 -5.86
N ASP A 151 -7.51 -14.87 -6.55
CA ASP A 151 -8.48 -13.86 -6.16
C ASP A 151 -9.09 -14.13 -4.78
N ALA A 152 -9.52 -15.37 -4.53
CA ALA A 152 -10.04 -15.78 -3.24
C ALA A 152 -8.98 -15.62 -2.13
N THR A 153 -7.73 -15.96 -2.43
CA THR A 153 -6.62 -15.89 -1.45
C THR A 153 -6.20 -14.45 -1.17
N ILE A 154 -6.18 -13.57 -2.16
CA ILE A 154 -5.95 -12.12 -1.97
C ILE A 154 -7.06 -11.54 -1.10
N ARG A 155 -8.33 -11.88 -1.37
CA ARG A 155 -9.49 -11.43 -0.58
C ARG A 155 -9.37 -11.88 0.88
N SER A 156 -9.14 -13.17 1.11
CA SER A 156 -8.97 -13.74 2.45
C SER A 156 -7.77 -13.10 3.18
N THR A 157 -6.67 -12.87 2.47
CA THR A 157 -5.49 -12.18 3.03
C THR A 157 -5.85 -10.77 3.48
N ARG A 158 -6.59 -10.00 2.67
CA ARG A 158 -7.08 -8.67 3.08
C ARG A 158 -7.97 -8.74 4.32
N GLU A 159 -8.95 -9.62 4.34
CA GLU A 159 -9.88 -9.75 5.48
C GLU A 159 -9.12 -10.08 6.77
N HIS A 160 -8.16 -11.01 6.71
CA HIS A 160 -7.32 -11.36 7.85
C HIS A 160 -6.51 -10.16 8.37
N TRP A 161 -5.95 -9.35 7.47
CA TRP A 161 -5.18 -8.16 7.85
C TRP A 161 -6.06 -7.00 8.34
N VAL A 162 -7.29 -6.86 7.84
CA VAL A 162 -8.29 -5.94 8.41
C VAL A 162 -8.64 -6.35 9.84
N SER A 163 -8.80 -7.64 10.12
CA SER A 163 -9.02 -8.13 11.48
C SER A 163 -7.87 -7.78 12.43
N LYS A 164 -6.61 -7.87 11.97
CA LYS A 164 -5.45 -7.38 12.75
C LYS A 164 -5.54 -5.87 13.01
N ALA A 165 -5.90 -5.08 12.00
CA ALA A 165 -6.05 -3.63 12.15
C ALA A 165 -7.12 -3.26 13.18
N LYS A 166 -8.26 -3.97 13.16
CA LYS A 166 -9.35 -3.86 14.15
C LYS A 166 -8.87 -4.16 15.57
N LEU A 167 -8.18 -5.29 15.78
CA LEU A 167 -7.65 -5.67 17.10
C LEU A 167 -6.63 -4.67 17.64
N VAL A 168 -5.67 -4.24 16.79
CA VAL A 168 -4.70 -3.22 17.19
C VAL A 168 -5.40 -1.90 17.51
N TYR A 169 -6.45 -1.53 16.76
CA TYR A 169 -7.21 -0.30 17.01
C TYR A 169 -7.88 -0.35 18.39
N GLN A 170 -8.61 -1.43 18.68
CA GLN A 170 -9.27 -1.65 19.97
C GLN A 170 -8.28 -1.57 21.13
N MET A 171 -7.18 -2.30 21.05
CA MET A 171 -6.17 -2.35 22.12
C MET A 171 -5.44 -1.01 22.28
N SER A 172 -5.23 -0.26 21.19
CA SER A 172 -4.64 1.08 21.26
C SER A 172 -5.59 2.07 21.93
N ARG A 173 -6.88 2.04 21.58
CA ARG A 173 -7.91 2.88 22.21
C ARG A 173 -8.10 2.54 23.69
N GLN A 174 -8.11 1.25 24.05
CA GLN A 174 -8.19 0.83 25.44
C GLN A 174 -7.02 1.37 26.26
N LYS A 175 -5.79 1.27 25.73
CA LYS A 175 -4.59 1.79 26.39
C LYS A 175 -4.63 3.31 26.61
N GLU A 176 -5.18 4.05 25.64
CA GLU A 176 -5.33 5.51 25.75
C GLU A 176 -6.40 5.91 26.79
N ILE A 177 -7.50 5.16 26.86
CA ILE A 177 -8.63 5.47 27.76
C ILE A 177 -8.40 4.92 29.17
N THR A 178 -7.64 3.82 29.32
CA THR A 178 -7.35 3.15 30.59
C THR A 178 -5.85 3.23 30.92
N PRO A 179 -5.39 4.28 31.61
CA PRO A 179 -3.97 4.49 31.94
C PRO A 179 -3.34 3.36 32.78
N SER A 180 -4.15 2.58 33.48
CA SER A 180 -3.70 1.40 34.26
C SER A 180 -3.33 0.19 33.39
N MET A 181 -3.58 0.23 32.07
CA MET A 181 -3.24 -0.86 31.16
C MET A 181 -1.73 -0.85 30.84
N HIS A 182 -0.98 -1.75 31.49
CA HIS A 182 0.45 -1.93 31.29
C HIS A 182 0.80 -2.74 30.03
N VAL A 183 0.32 -2.33 28.86
CA VAL A 183 0.76 -2.89 27.57
C VAL A 183 1.87 -2.04 26.99
N SER A 184 3.11 -2.56 27.00
CA SER A 184 4.28 -1.89 26.43
C SER A 184 4.14 -1.69 24.92
N ASN A 185 3.73 -2.75 24.20
CA ASN A 185 3.53 -2.72 22.77
C ASN A 185 2.25 -3.46 22.34
N VAL A 186 1.27 -2.71 21.82
CA VAL A 186 -0.02 -3.24 21.34
C VAL A 186 0.16 -4.23 20.19
N PHE A 187 1.15 -4.03 19.32
CA PHE A 187 1.39 -4.90 18.16
C PHE A 187 1.77 -6.33 18.58
N ASN A 188 2.44 -6.48 19.72
CA ASN A 188 2.87 -7.79 20.23
C ASN A 188 1.73 -8.59 20.88
N VAL A 189 0.63 -7.92 21.23
CA VAL A 189 -0.55 -8.60 21.81
C VAL A 189 -1.40 -9.27 20.72
N VAL A 190 -1.35 -8.77 19.49
CA VAL A 190 -2.10 -9.32 18.37
C VAL A 190 -1.29 -10.42 17.68
N ARG A 191 -1.78 -11.66 17.77
CA ARG A 191 -1.11 -12.84 17.17
C ARG A 191 -0.78 -12.61 15.69
N GLY A 192 0.47 -12.88 15.33
CA GLY A 192 0.93 -12.75 13.93
C GLY A 192 0.96 -11.30 13.44
N CYS A 193 0.98 -10.32 14.36
CA CYS A 193 1.32 -8.93 14.13
C CYS A 193 2.67 -8.63 14.81
N SER A 194 3.44 -7.67 14.28
CA SER A 194 4.77 -7.32 14.78
C SER A 194 5.05 -5.86 14.47
N GLU A 195 6.15 -5.31 15.01
CA GLU A 195 6.57 -3.94 14.72
C GLU A 195 6.86 -3.70 13.23
N GLU A 196 7.26 -4.73 12.48
CA GLU A 196 7.48 -4.63 11.03
C GLU A 196 6.18 -4.33 10.26
N ASP A 197 5.05 -4.70 10.85
CA ASP A 197 3.72 -4.56 10.26
C ASP A 197 3.05 -3.23 10.63
N ARG A 198 3.67 -2.44 11.53
CA ARG A 198 3.13 -1.21 12.11
C ARG A 198 2.58 -0.27 11.04
N ASP A 199 3.38 0.11 10.05
CA ASP A 199 2.98 1.06 9.01
C ASP A 199 1.73 0.61 8.25
N VAL A 200 1.65 -0.68 7.90
CA VAL A 200 0.52 -1.25 7.16
C VAL A 200 -0.73 -1.23 8.02
N VAL A 201 -0.59 -1.68 9.27
CA VAL A 201 -1.71 -1.76 10.20
C VAL A 201 -2.26 -0.38 10.53
N MET A 202 -1.39 0.60 10.82
CA MET A 202 -1.80 1.98 11.09
C MET A 202 -2.52 2.59 9.88
N PHE A 203 -1.97 2.41 8.67
CA PHE A 203 -2.63 2.84 7.45
C PHE A 203 -4.01 2.18 7.27
N TRP A 204 -4.15 0.88 7.57
CA TRP A 204 -5.42 0.17 7.40
C TRP A 204 -6.47 0.56 8.46
N GLN A 205 -6.05 1.04 9.62
CA GLN A 205 -6.95 1.60 10.63
C GLN A 205 -7.63 2.89 10.15
N GLU A 206 -6.97 3.69 9.32
CA GLU A 206 -7.58 4.89 8.73
C GLU A 206 -8.83 4.53 7.94
N GLY A 207 -8.80 3.40 7.21
CA GLY A 207 -9.91 2.89 6.42
C GLY A 207 -10.98 2.10 7.18
N LEU A 208 -10.89 1.98 8.51
CA LEU A 208 -11.99 1.43 9.30
C LEU A 208 -13.18 2.40 9.31
N SER A 209 -14.40 1.86 9.27
CA SER A 209 -15.62 2.66 9.22
C SER A 209 -15.80 3.51 10.49
N LYS A 210 -16.42 4.68 10.33
CA LYS A 210 -16.76 5.58 11.44
C LYS A 210 -17.61 4.86 12.50
N VAL A 211 -18.63 4.12 12.07
CA VAL A 211 -19.51 3.32 12.94
C VAL A 211 -18.71 2.30 13.78
N TYR A 212 -17.75 1.61 13.17
CA TYR A 212 -16.90 0.66 13.91
C TYR A 212 -16.05 1.38 14.97
N LYS A 213 -15.42 2.49 14.59
CA LYS A 213 -14.58 3.29 15.50
C LYS A 213 -15.39 3.80 16.71
N GLU A 214 -16.58 4.34 16.46
CA GLU A 214 -17.49 4.83 17.51
C GLU A 214 -17.96 3.70 18.42
N SER A 215 -18.31 2.54 17.86
CA SER A 215 -18.70 1.36 18.63
C SER A 215 -17.60 0.89 19.58
N VAL A 216 -16.34 0.88 19.13
CA VAL A 216 -15.20 0.51 20.00
C VAL A 216 -15.08 1.45 21.18
N ILE A 217 -15.15 2.77 20.94
CA ILE A 217 -15.04 3.77 22.02
C ILE A 217 -16.19 3.62 23.02
N ALA A 218 -17.42 3.43 22.53
CA ALA A 218 -18.58 3.21 23.38
C ALA A 218 -18.42 1.96 24.26
N THR A 219 -17.95 0.84 23.71
CA THR A 219 -17.70 -0.39 24.47
C THR A 219 -16.65 -0.20 25.57
N ILE A 220 -15.59 0.56 25.30
CA ILE A 220 -14.54 0.83 26.30
C ILE A 220 -15.09 1.66 27.47
N HIS A 221 -15.93 2.65 27.19
CA HIS A 221 -16.55 3.48 28.23
C HIS A 221 -17.62 2.76 29.06
N GLN A 222 -18.16 1.64 28.58
CA GLN A 222 -19.12 0.81 29.32
C GLN A 222 -18.45 -0.11 30.35
N LEU A 223 -17.12 -0.20 30.37
CA LEU A 223 -16.40 -1.01 31.36
C LEU A 223 -16.53 -0.38 32.75
N PRO A 224 -17.11 -1.06 33.75
CA PRO A 224 -17.09 -0.58 35.13
C PRO A 224 -15.63 -0.50 35.61
N HIS A 225 -15.28 0.63 36.25
CA HIS A 225 -13.97 0.89 36.84
C HIS A 225 -13.59 -0.14 37.92
#